data_AF-A0A929SPR3-F1
#
_entry.id   AF-A0A929SPR3-F1
#
_cell.length_a   1.000
_cell.length_b   1.000
_cell.length_c   1.000
_cell.angle_alpha   90.00
_cell.angle_beta   90.00
_cell.angle_gamma   90.00
#
_symmetry.space_group_name_H-M   'P 1'
#
loop_
_entity.id
_entity.type
_entity.pdbx_description
1 polymer ?
#
loop_
_entity_poly.entity_id
_entity_poly.type
_entity_poly.pdbx_seq_one_letter_code
_entity_poly.pdbx_strand_id
1 'polypeptide(L)'
;MAIVSINYLLEAGVHFGHQKRRWNPKMKKYIFNSRDDIYIIDLQKVSESLEKAYAVVKSIAEKDGKILFVGTKKQASEAVEECATKGENYFVNERWLGGTLTNFRTIRNRVRRMEEIEQMEKDGTFDLLPKKEVIQIKKEYDKLNRNLRGIRNMRRLPQLMIVVDPNEEIIAVKEAKKLGIPVLGIVDTNSDPDLVDYVVPGNDDAVKSVSLLLGVLNNAVLEVKGLETTDYLSEDDKEKTVKEEVVVEVKEEKKEENNKKEEIVEVVKTEEEVVLTQEELEEKTLPELKEIARLKKLTGFSTMKKKEIIDLIINN
;
A
#
# COMPACT_ATOMS: atom_id res chain seq x y z
N MET A 1 -4.91 -8.70 -5.06
CA MET A 1 -6.21 -8.38 -4.44
C MET A 1 -6.64 -7.04 -5.00
N ALA A 2 -7.74 -7.01 -5.74
CA ALA A 2 -8.25 -5.76 -6.30
C ALA A 2 -8.75 -4.87 -5.15
N ILE A 3 -8.22 -3.65 -5.07
CA ILE A 3 -8.58 -2.68 -4.01
C ILE A 3 -9.67 -1.72 -4.50
N VAL A 4 -9.77 -1.50 -5.81
CA VAL A 4 -10.73 -0.57 -6.43
C VAL A 4 -11.25 -1.15 -7.72
N SER A 5 -12.55 -1.07 -7.95
CA SER A 5 -13.14 -1.40 -9.24
C SER A 5 -12.78 -0.36 -10.30
N ILE A 6 -12.48 -0.82 -11.52
CA ILE A 6 -12.24 0.07 -12.68
C ILE A 6 -13.43 1.01 -12.91
N ASN A 7 -14.66 0.57 -12.61
CA ASN A 7 -15.86 1.39 -12.75
C ASN A 7 -15.82 2.63 -11.85
N TYR A 8 -15.39 2.49 -10.59
CA TYR A 8 -15.22 3.63 -9.68
C TYR A 8 -14.15 4.61 -10.17
N LEU A 9 -13.02 4.11 -10.68
CA LEU A 9 -11.96 4.96 -11.27
C LEU A 9 -12.46 5.71 -12.51
N LEU A 10 -13.30 5.07 -13.32
CA LEU A 10 -13.92 5.68 -14.50
C LEU A 10 -14.92 6.77 -14.11
N GLU A 11 -15.84 6.48 -13.19
CA GLU A 11 -16.87 7.41 -12.71
C GLU A 11 -16.28 8.64 -11.99
N ALA A 12 -15.21 8.45 -11.23
CA ALA A 12 -14.50 9.54 -10.57
C ALA A 12 -13.68 10.42 -11.54
N GLY A 13 -13.51 9.97 -12.79
CA GLY A 13 -12.78 10.72 -13.82
C GLY A 13 -11.25 10.65 -13.69
N VAL A 14 -10.72 9.57 -13.11
CA VAL A 14 -9.27 9.37 -12.91
C VAL A 14 -8.52 9.24 -14.25
N HIS A 15 -9.20 8.75 -15.27
CA HIS A 15 -8.66 8.52 -16.62
C HIS A 15 -8.40 9.80 -17.41
N PHE A 16 -8.93 10.95 -17.01
CA PHE A 16 -8.68 12.21 -17.70
C PHE A 16 -7.31 12.75 -17.32
N GLY A 17 -6.48 13.08 -18.32
CA GLY A 17 -5.25 13.82 -18.11
C GLY A 17 -5.32 15.25 -18.63
N HIS A 18 -4.16 15.85 -18.84
CA HIS A 18 -4.00 17.19 -19.41
C HIS A 18 -4.01 17.20 -20.95
N GLN A 19 -4.04 18.42 -21.49
CA GLN A 19 -3.92 18.68 -22.93
C GLN A 19 -2.57 18.22 -23.49
N LYS A 20 -2.55 17.75 -24.75
CA LYS A 20 -1.34 17.23 -25.42
C LYS A 20 -0.11 18.14 -25.34
N ARG A 21 -0.32 19.46 -25.39
CA ARG A 21 0.77 20.46 -25.33
C ARG A 21 1.50 20.55 -23.98
N ARG A 22 0.88 20.07 -22.89
CA ARG A 22 1.42 20.15 -21.52
C ARG A 22 2.06 18.84 -21.05
N TRP A 23 2.01 17.79 -21.86
CA TRP A 23 2.40 16.46 -21.41
C TRP A 23 3.92 16.31 -21.20
N ASN A 24 4.28 15.43 -20.30
CA ASN A 24 5.64 14.99 -20.08
C ASN A 24 5.88 13.68 -20.86
N PRO A 25 6.90 13.61 -21.75
CA PRO A 25 7.18 12.39 -22.53
C PRO A 25 7.43 11.13 -21.69
N LYS A 26 7.92 11.26 -20.46
CA LYS A 26 8.13 10.12 -19.55
C LYS A 26 6.83 9.47 -19.08
N MET A 27 5.72 10.21 -19.09
CA MET A 27 4.39 9.69 -18.77
C MET A 27 3.79 8.82 -19.88
N LYS A 28 4.44 8.71 -21.05
CA LYS A 28 3.98 7.87 -22.18
C LYS A 28 3.64 6.44 -21.77
N LYS A 29 4.36 5.88 -20.79
CA LYS A 29 4.10 4.51 -20.29
C LYS A 29 2.77 4.36 -19.56
N TYR A 30 2.17 5.43 -19.03
CA TYR A 30 0.89 5.41 -18.31
C TYR A 30 -0.28 5.93 -19.14
N ILE A 31 -0.02 6.45 -20.34
CA ILE A 31 -1.05 6.98 -21.23
C ILE A 31 -1.56 5.87 -22.15
N PHE A 32 -2.88 5.74 -22.25
CA PHE A 32 -3.55 4.79 -23.13
C PHE A 32 -3.69 5.34 -24.55
N ASN A 33 -4.39 6.47 -24.69
CA ASN A 33 -4.63 7.13 -25.97
C ASN A 33 -4.87 8.63 -25.76
N SER A 34 -5.18 9.38 -26.81
CA SER A 34 -5.63 10.77 -26.73
C SER A 34 -6.95 10.94 -27.47
N ARG A 35 -7.86 11.74 -26.91
CA ARG A 35 -9.16 12.08 -27.50
C ARG A 35 -9.41 13.56 -27.29
N ASP A 36 -9.89 14.26 -28.31
CA ASP A 36 -10.22 15.70 -28.24
C ASP A 36 -9.08 16.56 -27.62
N ASP A 37 -7.84 16.24 -28.01
CA ASP A 37 -6.60 16.85 -27.53
C ASP A 37 -6.28 16.71 -26.03
N ILE A 38 -6.98 15.81 -25.34
CA ILE A 38 -6.71 15.39 -23.97
C ILE A 38 -6.09 13.99 -23.97
N TYR A 39 -5.07 13.77 -23.15
CA TYR A 39 -4.53 12.43 -22.93
C TYR A 39 -5.41 11.64 -21.97
N ILE A 40 -5.63 10.37 -22.29
CA ILE A 40 -6.37 9.41 -21.47
C ILE A 40 -5.36 8.51 -20.78
N ILE A 41 -5.41 8.47 -19.46
CA ILE A 41 -4.59 7.62 -18.61
C ILE A 41 -5.14 6.18 -18.64
N ASP A 42 -4.25 5.21 -18.68
CA ASP A 42 -4.56 3.79 -18.70
C ASP A 42 -4.99 3.29 -17.31
N LEU A 43 -6.29 3.04 -17.13
CA LEU A 43 -6.88 2.61 -15.85
C LEU A 43 -6.33 1.27 -15.34
N GLN A 44 -5.87 0.38 -16.21
CA GLN A 44 -5.26 -0.88 -15.76
C GLN A 44 -3.94 -0.58 -15.05
N LYS A 45 -3.13 0.33 -15.60
CA LYS A 45 -1.89 0.77 -14.97
C LYS A 45 -2.12 1.58 -13.71
N VAL A 46 -3.22 2.35 -13.65
CA VAL A 46 -3.66 3.00 -12.40
C VAL A 46 -3.91 1.95 -11.34
N SER A 47 -4.72 0.93 -11.64
CA SER A 47 -5.06 -0.14 -10.70
C SER A 47 -3.81 -0.87 -10.19
N GLU A 48 -2.92 -1.34 -11.08
CA GLU A 48 -1.67 -2.00 -10.69
C GLU A 48 -0.75 -1.12 -9.83
N SER A 49 -0.67 0.17 -10.15
CA SER A 49 0.17 1.11 -9.41
C SER A 49 -0.43 1.44 -8.04
N LEU A 50 -1.76 1.53 -7.97
CA LEU A 50 -2.50 1.76 -6.74
C LEU A 50 -2.39 0.57 -5.79
N GLU A 51 -2.40 -0.67 -6.30
CA GLU A 51 -2.15 -1.86 -5.48
C GLU A 51 -0.75 -1.85 -4.83
N LYS A 52 0.28 -1.50 -5.61
CA LYS A 52 1.66 -1.36 -5.09
C LYS A 52 1.74 -0.25 -4.03
N ALA A 53 1.13 0.88 -4.31
CA ALA A 53 1.07 2.02 -3.41
C ALA A 53 0.34 1.68 -2.09
N TYR A 54 -0.77 0.96 -2.18
CA TYR A 54 -1.55 0.48 -1.04
C TYR A 54 -0.73 -0.44 -0.14
N ALA A 55 -0.01 -1.41 -0.72
CA ALA A 55 0.85 -2.32 0.03
C ALA A 55 1.95 -1.57 0.80
N VAL A 56 2.56 -0.54 0.19
CA VAL A 56 3.56 0.30 0.86
C VAL A 56 2.94 1.06 2.03
N VAL A 57 1.79 1.71 1.82
CA VAL A 57 1.08 2.45 2.87
C VAL A 57 0.73 1.53 4.05
N LYS A 58 0.16 0.35 3.75
CA LYS A 58 -0.19 -0.68 4.75
C LYS A 58 1.03 -1.11 5.56
N SER A 59 2.14 -1.43 4.90
CA SER A 59 3.38 -1.86 5.57
C SER A 59 3.99 -0.80 6.50
N ILE A 60 3.74 0.48 6.23
CA ILE A 60 4.20 1.60 7.05
C ILE A 60 3.25 1.80 8.23
N ALA A 61 1.94 1.71 8.00
CA ALA A 61 0.94 1.76 9.05
C ALA A 61 1.12 0.62 10.07
N GLU A 62 1.41 -0.61 9.62
CA GLU A 62 1.67 -1.77 10.49
C GLU A 62 2.87 -1.55 11.43
N LYS A 63 3.83 -0.72 11.02
CA LYS A 63 5.01 -0.36 11.83
C LYS A 63 4.78 0.87 12.72
N ASP A 64 3.53 1.31 12.86
CA ASP A 64 3.15 2.57 13.52
C ASP A 64 3.88 3.80 12.93
N GLY A 65 4.20 3.73 11.64
CA GLY A 65 4.76 4.84 10.89
C GLY A 65 3.70 5.91 10.61
N LYS A 66 4.06 7.18 10.82
CA LYS A 66 3.23 8.33 10.46
C LYS A 66 3.44 8.74 9.02
N ILE A 67 2.33 9.04 8.36
CA ILE A 67 2.27 9.45 6.96
C ILE A 67 1.97 10.95 6.92
N LEU A 68 2.61 11.66 5.98
CA LEU A 68 2.34 13.06 5.71
C LEU A 68 1.64 13.21 4.36
N PHE A 69 0.39 13.66 4.38
CA PHE A 69 -0.38 13.98 3.18
C PHE A 69 -0.14 15.43 2.77
N VAL A 70 0.19 15.67 1.51
CA VAL A 70 0.50 17.00 0.98
C VAL A 70 -0.33 17.23 -0.28
N GLY A 71 -1.06 18.34 -0.32
CA GLY A 71 -1.78 18.77 -1.51
C GLY A 71 -2.33 20.18 -1.32
N THR A 72 -1.68 21.16 -1.94
CA THR A 72 -2.02 22.59 -1.84
C THR A 72 -2.99 23.05 -2.92
N LYS A 73 -3.21 22.22 -3.95
CA LYS A 73 -4.28 22.42 -4.93
C LYS A 73 -5.63 22.53 -4.23
N LYS A 74 -6.47 23.45 -4.71
CA LYS A 74 -7.83 23.66 -4.17
C LYS A 74 -8.67 22.38 -4.19
N GLN A 75 -8.46 21.55 -5.23
CA GLN A 75 -9.18 20.30 -5.44
C GLN A 75 -8.72 19.17 -4.52
N ALA A 76 -7.50 19.26 -3.99
CA ALA A 76 -6.91 18.29 -3.08
C ALA A 76 -7.04 18.69 -1.61
N SER A 77 -7.18 19.99 -1.33
CA SER A 77 -7.02 20.56 0.02
C SER A 77 -7.94 19.92 1.08
N GLU A 78 -9.22 19.77 0.75
CA GLU A 78 -10.21 19.16 1.66
C GLU A 78 -10.00 17.65 1.81
N ALA A 79 -9.78 16.95 0.69
CA ALA A 79 -9.56 15.50 0.69
C ALA A 79 -8.32 15.08 1.50
N VAL A 80 -7.24 15.86 1.40
CA VAL A 80 -5.99 15.65 2.15
C VAL A 80 -6.21 15.81 3.66
N GLU A 81 -6.94 16.85 4.07
CA GLU A 81 -7.26 17.09 5.48
C GLU A 81 -8.18 16.02 6.06
N GLU A 82 -9.23 15.64 5.33
CA GLU A 82 -10.17 14.61 5.76
C GLU A 82 -9.49 13.25 5.93
N CYS A 83 -8.73 12.80 4.92
CA CYS A 83 -8.04 11.51 4.96
C CYS A 83 -7.03 11.44 6.10
N ALA A 84 -6.19 12.48 6.24
CA ALA A 84 -5.19 12.52 7.28
C ALA A 84 -5.82 12.56 8.68
N THR A 85 -6.92 13.31 8.87
CA THR A 85 -7.61 13.40 10.16
C THR A 85 -8.23 12.06 10.54
N LYS A 86 -8.92 11.38 9.61
CA LYS A 86 -9.48 10.03 9.82
C LYS A 86 -8.39 9.02 10.18
N GLY A 87 -7.23 9.10 9.52
CA GLY A 87 -6.09 8.21 9.76
C GLY A 87 -5.17 8.63 10.92
N GLU A 88 -5.47 9.71 11.66
CA GLU A 88 -4.59 10.35 12.65
C GLU A 88 -3.13 10.54 12.16
N ASN A 89 -3.04 10.95 10.90
CA ASN A 89 -1.81 11.27 10.18
C ASN A 89 -1.68 12.79 10.02
N TYR A 90 -0.56 13.23 9.47
CA TYR A 90 -0.27 14.64 9.29
C TYR A 90 -0.69 15.12 7.91
N PHE A 91 -1.02 16.40 7.78
CA PHE A 91 -1.33 16.99 6.49
C PHE A 91 -0.79 18.41 6.29
N VAL A 92 -0.63 18.78 5.02
CA VAL A 92 -0.41 20.16 4.57
C VAL A 92 -1.29 20.41 3.36
N ASN A 93 -2.31 21.26 3.52
CA ASN A 93 -3.33 21.49 2.50
C ASN A 93 -3.43 22.94 1.96
N GLU A 94 -2.68 23.87 2.54
CA GLU A 94 -2.71 25.29 2.16
C GLU A 94 -1.45 25.72 1.41
N ARG A 95 -0.31 25.79 2.10
CA ARG A 95 0.97 26.15 1.48
C ARG A 95 2.11 25.39 2.13
N TRP A 96 2.95 24.79 1.29
CA TRP A 96 4.23 24.24 1.75
C TRP A 96 5.19 25.38 2.13
N LEU A 97 5.61 25.41 3.39
CA LEU A 97 6.67 26.31 3.84
C LEU A 97 8.02 25.65 3.56
N GLY A 98 8.89 26.32 2.80
CA GLY A 98 10.24 25.79 2.55
C GLY A 98 10.99 25.54 3.86
N GLY A 99 11.58 24.36 3.98
CA GLY A 99 12.23 23.89 5.19
C GLY A 99 11.30 23.21 6.19
N THR A 100 10.06 22.87 5.82
CA THR A 100 9.12 22.12 6.68
C THR A 100 9.74 20.83 7.21
N LEU A 101 10.44 20.08 6.35
CA LEU A 101 11.12 18.86 6.75
C LEU A 101 12.60 19.09 7.04
N THR A 102 13.31 19.81 6.16
CA THR A 102 14.77 19.95 6.31
C THR A 102 15.17 20.89 7.46
N ASN A 103 14.31 21.83 7.83
CA ASN A 103 14.50 22.72 8.99
C ASN A 103 13.35 22.57 10.00
N PHE A 104 13.06 21.31 10.33
CA PHE A 104 11.97 20.94 11.22
C PHE A 104 12.04 21.60 12.61
N ARG A 105 13.24 21.89 13.12
CA ARG A 105 13.42 22.58 14.41
C ARG A 105 12.80 23.98 14.40
N THR A 106 13.03 24.76 13.35
CA THR A 106 12.47 26.12 13.24
C THR A 106 10.95 26.07 13.05
N ILE A 107 10.46 25.10 12.28
CA ILE A 107 9.03 24.92 12.03
C ILE A 107 8.30 24.53 13.30
N ARG A 108 8.88 23.61 14.10
CA ARG A 108 8.38 23.29 15.44
C ARG A 108 8.33 24.51 16.35
N ASN A 109 9.32 25.40 16.30
CA ASN A 109 9.25 26.64 17.09
C ASN A 109 8.09 27.55 16.65
N ARG A 110 7.73 27.55 15.35
CA ARG A 110 6.54 28.27 14.86
C ARG A 110 5.24 27.62 15.31
N VAL A 111 5.18 26.30 15.38
CA VAL A 111 4.04 25.56 15.98
C VAL A 111 3.92 25.90 17.47
N ARG A 112 5.02 25.90 18.22
CA ARG A 112 5.01 26.32 19.64
C ARG A 112 4.52 27.75 19.81
N ARG A 113 4.96 28.68 18.94
CA ARG A 113 4.47 30.06 18.94
C ARG A 113 2.96 30.13 18.73
N MET A 114 2.41 29.29 17.85
CA MET A 114 0.95 29.19 17.65
C MET A 114 0.25 28.71 18.93
N GLU A 115 0.78 27.69 19.59
CA GLU A 115 0.25 27.16 20.86
C GLU A 115 0.36 28.18 22.02
N GLU A 116 1.44 28.95 22.08
CA GLU A 116 1.62 30.05 23.04
C GLU A 116 0.54 31.13 22.86
N ILE A 117 0.22 31.48 21.61
CA ILE A 117 -0.81 32.49 21.32
C ILE A 117 -2.19 32.00 21.76
N GLU A 118 -2.53 30.73 21.53
CA GLU A 118 -3.77 30.14 22.04
C GLU A 118 -3.82 30.12 23.57
N GLN A 119 -2.70 29.86 24.22
CA GLN A 119 -2.61 29.86 25.68
C GLN A 119 -2.80 31.29 26.24
N MET A 120 -2.20 32.29 25.61
CA MET A 120 -2.40 33.71 25.97
C MET A 120 -3.88 34.13 25.85
N GLU A 121 -4.59 33.63 24.84
CA GLU A 121 -6.02 33.88 24.67
C GLU A 121 -6.85 33.21 25.78
N LYS A 122 -6.52 31.96 26.14
CA LYS A 122 -7.20 31.21 27.22
C LYS A 122 -6.97 31.81 28.61
N ASP A 123 -5.77 32.30 28.86
CA ASP A 123 -5.37 32.85 30.15
C ASP A 123 -5.83 34.31 30.36
N GLY A 124 -6.53 34.91 29.38
CA GLY A 124 -7.02 36.29 29.46
C GLY A 124 -5.94 37.35 29.29
N THR A 125 -4.74 36.97 28.83
CA THR A 125 -3.61 37.91 28.64
C THR A 125 -3.95 38.99 27.61
N PHE A 126 -4.82 38.68 26.64
CA PHE A 126 -5.27 39.63 25.61
C PHE A 126 -6.02 40.84 26.19
N ASP A 127 -6.69 40.70 27.33
CA ASP A 127 -7.45 41.79 27.95
C ASP A 127 -6.53 42.86 28.56
N LEU A 128 -5.29 42.49 28.87
CA LEU A 128 -4.26 43.39 29.40
C LEU A 128 -3.52 44.16 28.29
N LEU A 129 -3.65 43.72 27.03
CA LEU A 129 -2.90 44.26 25.91
C LEU A 129 -3.71 45.33 25.15
N PRO A 130 -3.04 46.31 24.50
CA PRO A 130 -3.70 47.22 23.59
C PRO A 130 -4.39 46.49 22.45
N LYS A 131 -5.61 46.91 22.09
CA LYS A 131 -6.40 46.30 21.00
C LYS A 131 -5.64 46.18 19.67
N LYS A 132 -4.74 47.14 19.38
CA LYS A 132 -3.90 47.11 18.17
C LYS A 132 -2.94 45.92 18.17
N GLU A 133 -2.33 45.60 19.31
CA GLU A 133 -1.40 44.48 19.46
C GLU A 133 -2.16 43.14 19.41
N VAL A 134 -3.31 43.06 20.08
CA VAL A 134 -4.19 41.88 20.01
C VAL A 134 -4.56 41.56 18.57
N ILE A 135 -4.91 42.57 17.75
CA ILE A 135 -5.22 42.35 16.33
C ILE A 135 -4.00 41.82 15.55
N GLN A 136 -2.80 42.29 15.85
CA GLN A 136 -1.58 41.80 15.19
C GLN A 136 -1.28 40.34 15.58
N ILE A 137 -1.43 40.01 16.87
CA ILE A 137 -1.23 38.65 17.39
C ILE A 137 -2.28 37.70 16.79
N LYS A 138 -3.55 38.09 16.71
CA LYS A 138 -4.59 37.27 16.06
C LYS A 138 -4.30 37.05 14.58
N LYS A 139 -3.85 38.06 13.84
CA LYS A 139 -3.41 37.88 12.44
C LYS A 139 -2.20 36.96 12.32
N GLU A 140 -1.26 37.01 13.26
CA GLU A 140 -0.14 36.07 13.34
C GLU A 140 -0.66 34.65 13.53
N TYR A 141 -1.54 34.44 14.50
CA TYR A 141 -2.17 33.15 14.79
C TYR A 141 -2.94 32.61 13.58
N ASP A 142 -3.81 33.39 12.94
CA ASP A 142 -4.60 32.96 11.79
C ASP A 142 -3.69 32.46 10.66
N LYS A 143 -2.57 33.15 10.43
CA LYS A 143 -1.58 32.75 9.42
C LYS A 143 -0.84 31.48 9.82
N LEU A 144 -0.49 31.31 11.09
CA LEU A 144 0.17 30.11 11.58
C LEU A 144 -0.78 28.91 11.53
N ASN A 145 -1.99 29.06 12.09
CA ASN A 145 -3.03 28.02 12.13
C ASN A 145 -3.42 27.56 10.74
N ARG A 146 -3.59 28.49 9.79
CA ARG A 146 -3.89 28.15 8.40
C ARG A 146 -2.86 27.21 7.78
N ASN A 147 -1.56 27.46 8.00
CA ASN A 147 -0.50 26.70 7.33
C ASN A 147 0.01 25.49 8.13
N LEU A 148 -0.05 25.53 9.46
CA LEU A 148 0.65 24.59 10.34
C LEU A 148 -0.27 23.65 11.12
N ARG A 149 -1.61 23.81 11.04
CA ARG A 149 -2.55 22.98 11.82
C ARG A 149 -2.34 21.47 11.60
N GLY A 150 -2.14 21.05 10.36
CA GLY A 150 -2.01 19.62 10.03
C GLY A 150 -0.69 18.98 10.47
N ILE A 151 0.32 19.77 10.84
CA ILE A 151 1.58 19.28 11.41
C ILE A 151 1.75 19.67 12.90
N ARG A 152 0.68 20.15 13.54
CA ARG A 152 0.71 20.58 14.95
C ARG A 152 1.23 19.48 15.87
N ASN A 153 0.70 18.26 15.72
CA ASN A 153 1.06 17.11 16.54
C ASN A 153 2.28 16.34 16.03
N MET A 154 2.98 16.89 15.02
CA MET A 154 4.12 16.23 14.40
C MET A 154 5.32 16.27 15.34
N ARG A 155 5.64 15.12 15.97
CA ARG A 155 6.77 14.98 16.92
C ARG A 155 8.07 14.48 16.28
N ARG A 156 7.95 13.68 15.24
CA ARG A 156 9.07 13.12 14.46
C ARG A 156 8.81 13.37 12.98
N LEU A 157 9.84 13.17 12.16
CA LEU A 157 9.69 13.17 10.71
C LEU A 157 8.78 12.00 10.28
N PRO A 158 8.04 12.15 9.18
CA PRO A 158 7.14 11.11 8.69
C PRO A 158 7.94 10.01 8.01
N GLN A 159 7.39 8.79 7.98
CA GLN A 159 8.02 7.64 7.33
C GLN A 159 7.64 7.55 5.84
N LEU A 160 6.54 8.18 5.44
CA LEU A 160 6.08 8.28 4.05
C LEU A 160 5.48 9.67 3.81
N MET A 161 5.69 10.19 2.61
CA MET A 161 4.95 11.34 2.12
C MET A 161 4.04 10.93 0.96
N ILE A 162 2.75 11.28 1.04
CA ILE A 162 1.80 11.16 -0.06
C ILE A 162 1.57 12.58 -0.61
N VAL A 163 1.80 12.78 -1.91
CA VAL A 163 1.73 14.08 -2.57
C VAL A 163 0.72 14.05 -3.71
N VAL A 164 -0.17 15.03 -3.75
CA VAL A 164 -1.00 15.32 -4.92
C VAL A 164 -0.28 16.36 -5.77
N ASP A 165 -0.06 16.04 -7.04
CA ASP A 165 0.72 16.81 -8.00
C ASP A 165 2.17 17.15 -7.57
N PRO A 166 3.14 16.26 -7.81
CA PRO A 166 4.55 16.52 -7.53
C PRO A 166 5.15 17.75 -8.23
N ASN A 167 4.55 18.27 -9.30
CA ASN A 167 5.05 19.46 -10.00
C ASN A 167 4.78 20.73 -9.20
N GLU A 168 3.56 20.90 -8.72
CA GLU A 168 3.16 22.04 -7.87
C GLU A 168 3.85 21.94 -6.49
N GLU A 169 4.02 20.73 -5.97
CA GLU A 169 4.60 20.43 -4.65
C GLU A 169 6.10 20.13 -4.70
N ILE A 170 6.81 20.61 -5.72
CA ILE A 170 8.21 20.25 -6.00
C ILE A 170 9.17 20.50 -4.83
N ILE A 171 8.89 21.52 -4.00
CA ILE A 171 9.71 21.84 -2.83
C ILE A 171 9.58 20.74 -1.77
N ALA A 172 8.35 20.27 -1.51
CA ALA A 172 8.08 19.20 -0.56
C ALA A 172 8.77 17.90 -0.98
N VAL A 173 8.63 17.53 -2.26
CA VAL A 173 9.25 16.34 -2.85
C VAL A 173 10.79 16.40 -2.75
N LYS A 174 11.39 17.56 -3.06
CA LYS A 174 12.85 17.75 -2.95
C LYS A 174 13.34 17.65 -1.51
N GLU A 175 12.61 18.21 -0.56
CA GLU A 175 12.95 18.09 0.86
C GLU A 175 12.85 16.65 1.36
N ALA A 176 11.78 15.93 1.01
CA ALA A 176 11.60 14.53 1.35
C ALA A 176 12.74 13.66 0.79
N LYS A 177 13.05 13.82 -0.50
CA LYS A 177 14.13 13.10 -1.18
C LYS A 177 15.49 13.37 -0.55
N LYS A 178 15.77 14.61 -0.15
CA LYS A 178 17.03 14.97 0.54
C LYS A 178 17.18 14.27 1.90
N LEU A 179 16.08 13.99 2.58
CA LEU A 179 16.05 13.30 3.87
C LEU A 179 15.89 11.78 3.74
N GLY A 180 15.74 11.26 2.52
CA GLY A 180 15.51 9.83 2.27
C GLY A 180 14.11 9.36 2.68
N ILE A 181 13.14 10.27 2.77
CA ILE A 181 11.74 9.91 3.03
C ILE A 181 11.13 9.46 1.70
N PRO A 182 10.57 8.24 1.59
CA PRO A 182 9.93 7.79 0.37
C PRO A 182 8.71 8.65 0.04
N VAL A 183 8.53 8.95 -1.25
CA VAL A 183 7.44 9.78 -1.77
C VAL A 183 6.54 8.96 -2.68
N LEU A 184 5.25 8.95 -2.36
CA LEU A 184 4.18 8.44 -3.19
C LEU A 184 3.46 9.64 -3.82
N GLY A 185 3.41 9.70 -5.15
CA GLY A 185 2.80 10.81 -5.88
C GLY A 185 1.61 10.39 -6.72
N ILE A 186 0.51 11.12 -6.60
CA ILE A 186 -0.55 11.13 -7.62
C ILE A 186 -0.07 12.03 -8.77
N VAL A 187 0.19 11.43 -9.92
CA VAL A 187 0.77 12.12 -11.08
C VAL A 187 -0.20 12.15 -12.25
N ASP A 188 -0.40 13.35 -12.79
CA ASP A 188 -1.03 13.52 -14.09
C ASP A 188 0.05 13.49 -15.20
N THR A 189 -0.41 13.43 -16.44
CA THR A 189 0.32 13.43 -17.71
C THR A 189 1.34 14.55 -17.90
N ASN A 190 1.25 15.69 -17.20
CA ASN A 190 2.25 16.77 -17.22
C ASN A 190 3.37 16.59 -16.17
N SER A 191 3.20 15.70 -15.20
CA SER A 191 4.15 15.50 -14.10
C SER A 191 5.28 14.55 -14.46
N ASP A 192 6.48 14.80 -13.93
CA ASP A 192 7.62 13.90 -14.13
C ASP A 192 7.52 12.72 -13.15
N PRO A 193 7.30 11.47 -13.63
CA PRO A 193 7.16 10.32 -12.75
C PRO A 193 8.45 9.98 -12.00
N ASP A 194 9.61 10.48 -12.40
CA ASP A 194 10.90 10.21 -11.73
C ASP A 194 11.10 11.09 -10.47
N LEU A 195 10.20 12.03 -10.21
CA LEU A 195 10.23 12.86 -9.01
C LEU A 195 9.85 12.08 -7.75
N VAL A 196 9.05 11.04 -7.90
CA VAL A 196 8.48 10.25 -6.80
C VAL A 196 8.94 8.79 -6.88
N ASP A 197 8.99 8.11 -5.73
CA ASP A 197 9.44 6.72 -5.65
C ASP A 197 8.31 5.75 -6.04
N TYR A 198 7.08 6.07 -5.63
CA TYR A 198 5.87 5.31 -5.96
C TYR A 198 4.92 6.20 -6.75
N VAL A 199 4.67 5.80 -8.00
CA VAL A 199 3.89 6.58 -8.95
C VAL A 199 2.47 6.03 -8.98
N VAL A 200 1.47 6.85 -8.68
CA VAL A 200 0.05 6.53 -8.92
C VAL A 200 -0.45 7.45 -10.03
N PRO A 201 -0.59 6.97 -11.27
CA PRO A 201 -1.10 7.81 -12.34
C PRO A 201 -2.57 8.14 -12.10
N GLY A 202 -2.98 9.38 -12.33
CA GLY A 202 -4.37 9.78 -12.16
C GLY A 202 -4.59 11.29 -12.33
N ASN A 203 -5.86 11.66 -12.53
CA ASN A 203 -6.29 13.05 -12.63
C ASN A 203 -6.15 13.76 -11.26
N ASP A 204 -5.38 14.84 -11.23
CA ASP A 204 -5.14 15.67 -10.05
C ASP A 204 -5.96 16.98 -10.03
N ASP A 205 -6.65 17.30 -11.12
CA ASP A 205 -7.47 18.50 -11.28
C ASP A 205 -8.93 18.30 -10.87
N ALA A 206 -9.41 17.04 -10.82
CA ALA A 206 -10.76 16.71 -10.42
C ALA A 206 -10.86 16.32 -8.94
N VAL A 207 -11.73 17.01 -8.19
CA VAL A 207 -11.98 16.74 -6.76
C VAL A 207 -12.35 15.27 -6.53
N LYS A 208 -13.29 14.72 -7.32
CA LYS A 208 -13.74 13.32 -7.18
C LYS A 208 -12.61 12.31 -7.39
N SER A 209 -11.73 12.56 -8.36
CA SER A 209 -10.57 11.70 -8.64
C SER A 209 -9.59 11.71 -7.47
N VAL A 210 -9.21 12.90 -7.00
CA VAL A 210 -8.25 13.05 -5.89
C VAL A 210 -8.81 12.45 -4.60
N SER A 211 -10.09 12.73 -4.27
CA SER A 211 -10.75 12.14 -3.11
C SER A 211 -10.82 10.61 -3.19
N LEU A 212 -11.10 10.03 -4.36
CA LEU A 212 -11.12 8.58 -4.53
C LEU A 212 -9.73 7.98 -4.31
N LEU A 213 -8.70 8.50 -4.99
CA LEU A 213 -7.34 7.97 -4.90
C LEU A 213 -6.77 8.09 -3.48
N LEU A 214 -6.96 9.24 -2.82
CA LEU A 214 -6.52 9.44 -1.45
C LEU A 214 -7.33 8.59 -0.46
N GLY A 215 -8.65 8.48 -0.65
CA GLY A 215 -9.52 7.66 0.18
C GLY A 215 -9.12 6.19 0.14
N VAL A 216 -8.82 5.67 -1.05
CA VAL A 216 -8.31 4.31 -1.24
C VAL A 216 -6.98 4.11 -0.52
N LEU A 217 -6.02 5.02 -0.69
CA LEU A 217 -4.74 4.91 0.03
C LEU A 217 -4.94 5.03 1.55
N ASN A 218 -5.90 5.83 2.00
CA ASN A 218 -6.20 5.98 3.42
C ASN A 218 -6.86 4.73 4.00
N ASN A 219 -7.65 3.98 3.23
CA ASN A 219 -8.20 2.70 3.67
C ASN A 219 -7.10 1.75 4.16
N ALA A 220 -5.92 1.73 3.53
CA ALA A 220 -4.79 0.91 3.99
C ALA A 220 -4.36 1.26 5.42
N VAL A 221 -4.46 2.54 5.81
CA VAL A 221 -4.17 2.99 7.18
C VAL A 221 -5.32 2.62 8.11
N LEU A 222 -6.56 2.83 7.68
CA LEU A 222 -7.76 2.59 8.47
C LEU A 222 -7.94 1.09 8.78
N GLU A 223 -7.68 0.20 7.82
CA GLU A 223 -7.68 -1.25 8.00
C GLU A 223 -6.76 -1.68 9.14
N VAL A 224 -5.51 -1.18 9.14
CA VAL A 224 -4.51 -1.53 10.16
C VAL A 224 -4.93 -1.02 11.54
N LYS A 225 -5.63 0.11 11.59
CA LYS A 225 -6.16 0.67 12.84
C LYS A 225 -7.49 0.06 13.29
N GLY A 226 -8.13 -0.77 12.47
CA GLY A 226 -9.47 -1.31 12.74
C GLY A 226 -10.57 -0.24 12.71
N LEU A 227 -10.39 0.82 11.92
CA LEU A 227 -11.38 1.88 11.72
C LEU A 227 -12.29 1.57 10.52
N GLU A 228 -13.44 2.25 10.43
CA GLU A 228 -14.37 2.10 9.31
C GLU A 228 -13.70 2.47 7.98
N THR A 229 -13.68 1.53 7.05
CA THR A 229 -13.18 1.71 5.68
C THR A 229 -14.34 1.99 4.72
N THR A 230 -14.06 2.77 3.67
CA THR A 230 -15.01 2.97 2.57
C THR A 230 -14.77 1.93 1.49
N ASP A 231 -15.76 1.11 1.18
CA ASP A 231 -15.65 0.11 0.11
C ASP A 231 -15.70 0.77 -1.28
N TYR A 232 -14.65 0.54 -2.08
CA TYR A 232 -14.57 0.99 -3.47
C TYR A 232 -14.61 -0.18 -4.47
N LEU A 233 -15.25 -1.29 -4.05
CA LEU A 233 -15.44 -2.49 -4.85
C LEU A 233 -16.88 -2.60 -5.32
N SER A 234 -17.06 -2.92 -6.59
CA SER A 234 -18.37 -3.29 -7.14
C SER A 234 -18.77 -4.68 -6.64
N GLU A 235 -20.06 -5.01 -6.62
CA GLU A 235 -20.54 -6.35 -6.21
C GLU A 235 -19.87 -7.47 -7.03
N ASP A 236 -19.70 -7.26 -8.33
CA ASP A 236 -19.01 -8.20 -9.23
C ASP A 236 -17.52 -8.40 -8.89
N ASP A 237 -16.84 -7.33 -8.45
CA ASP A 237 -15.42 -7.41 -8.09
C ASP A 237 -15.22 -7.94 -6.67
N LYS A 238 -16.20 -7.77 -5.77
CA LYS A 238 -16.25 -8.47 -4.47
C LYS A 238 -16.34 -9.98 -4.67
N GLU A 239 -17.19 -10.45 -5.58
CA GLU A 239 -17.25 -11.89 -5.88
C GLU A 239 -15.94 -12.44 -6.46
N LYS A 240 -15.24 -11.67 -7.29
CA LYS A 240 -13.93 -12.09 -7.85
C LYS A 240 -12.84 -12.09 -6.79
N THR A 241 -12.80 -11.11 -5.90
CA THR A 241 -11.83 -11.09 -4.79
C THR A 241 -12.03 -12.26 -3.85
N VAL A 242 -13.28 -12.57 -3.48
CA VAL A 242 -13.59 -13.78 -2.67
C VAL A 242 -13.16 -15.06 -3.40
N LYS A 243 -13.42 -15.17 -4.72
CA LYS A 243 -12.98 -16.32 -5.51
C LYS A 243 -11.44 -16.41 -5.59
N GLU A 244 -10.74 -15.28 -5.71
CA GLU A 244 -9.27 -15.23 -5.70
C GLU A 244 -8.70 -15.61 -4.33
N GLU A 245 -9.26 -15.10 -3.23
CA GLU A 245 -8.85 -15.43 -1.86
C GLU A 245 -9.02 -16.93 -1.58
N VAL A 246 -10.17 -17.51 -1.92
CA VAL A 246 -10.41 -18.96 -1.78
C VAL A 246 -9.43 -19.77 -2.63
N VAL A 247 -9.06 -19.30 -3.84
CA VAL A 247 -8.07 -19.98 -4.69
C VAL A 247 -6.64 -19.86 -4.13
N VAL A 248 -6.31 -18.73 -3.48
CA VAL A 248 -5.01 -18.53 -2.83
C VAL A 248 -4.91 -19.41 -1.58
N GLU A 249 -5.92 -19.41 -0.70
CA GLU A 249 -5.97 -20.29 0.48
C GLU A 249 -5.86 -21.76 0.08
N VAL A 250 -6.63 -22.22 -0.93
CA VAL A 250 -6.55 -23.59 -1.43
C VAL A 250 -5.17 -23.92 -2.04
N LYS A 251 -4.44 -22.93 -2.58
CA LYS A 251 -3.07 -23.12 -3.09
C LYS A 251 -2.03 -23.13 -1.97
N GLU A 252 -2.22 -22.34 -0.92
CA GLU A 252 -1.36 -22.33 0.26
C GLU A 252 -1.53 -23.62 1.06
N GLU A 253 -2.76 -24.08 1.29
CA GLU A 253 -3.04 -25.38 1.90
C GLU A 253 -2.42 -26.54 1.11
N LYS A 254 -2.51 -26.51 -0.22
CA LYS A 254 -1.85 -27.53 -1.08
C LYS A 254 -0.33 -27.46 -1.05
N LYS A 255 0.25 -26.26 -0.87
CA LYS A 255 1.70 -26.11 -0.68
C LYS A 255 2.13 -26.62 0.68
N GLU A 256 1.37 -26.36 1.74
CA GLU A 256 1.63 -26.93 3.07
C GLU A 256 1.47 -28.45 3.09
N GLU A 257 0.48 -29.01 2.39
CA GLU A 257 0.36 -30.46 2.21
C GLU A 257 1.53 -31.06 1.43
N ASN A 258 2.01 -30.38 0.39
CA ASN A 258 3.18 -30.85 -0.37
C ASN A 258 4.47 -30.73 0.44
N ASN A 259 4.66 -29.66 1.21
CA ASN A 259 5.81 -29.51 2.11
C ASN A 259 5.79 -30.56 3.23
N LYS A 260 4.61 -30.86 3.80
CA LYS A 260 4.45 -31.98 4.76
C LYS A 260 4.76 -33.32 4.12
N LYS A 261 4.34 -33.56 2.88
CA LYS A 261 4.69 -34.78 2.13
C LYS A 261 6.19 -34.86 1.85
N GLU A 262 6.84 -33.74 1.53
CA GLU A 262 8.30 -33.69 1.31
C GLU A 262 9.08 -33.88 2.62
N GLU A 263 8.66 -33.29 3.74
CA GLU A 263 9.24 -33.55 5.08
C GLU A 263 9.07 -35.02 5.51
N ILE A 264 7.91 -35.64 5.26
CA ILE A 264 7.72 -37.08 5.53
C ILE A 264 8.65 -37.93 4.66
N VAL A 265 8.91 -37.54 3.41
CA VAL A 265 9.82 -38.24 2.50
C VAL A 265 11.30 -38.03 2.88
N GLU A 266 11.64 -36.90 3.51
CA GLU A 266 13.00 -36.59 3.96
C GLU A 266 13.32 -37.25 5.32
N VAL A 267 12.37 -37.29 6.25
CA VAL A 267 12.49 -38.02 7.52
C VAL A 267 12.65 -39.53 7.30
N VAL A 268 11.99 -40.10 6.27
CA VAL A 268 12.13 -41.53 5.92
C VAL A 268 13.50 -41.86 5.28
N LYS A 269 14.30 -40.87 4.87
CA LYS A 269 15.62 -41.10 4.25
C LYS A 269 16.79 -41.13 5.24
N THR A 270 16.57 -40.81 6.50
CA THR A 270 17.62 -40.82 7.53
C THR A 270 17.20 -41.70 8.71
N GLU A 271 17.75 -42.92 8.70
CA GLU A 271 17.82 -43.92 9.80
C GLU A 271 16.52 -44.71 10.12
N GLU A 272 16.37 -45.90 9.51
CA GLU A 272 16.41 -47.23 10.17
C GLU A 272 15.98 -48.34 9.19
N GLU A 273 16.73 -49.45 9.14
CA GLU A 273 16.32 -50.68 8.45
C GLU A 273 15.06 -51.25 9.10
N VAL A 274 13.89 -51.01 8.50
CA VAL A 274 12.64 -51.66 8.90
C VAL A 274 12.57 -53.04 8.27
N VAL A 275 12.85 -54.07 9.06
CA VAL A 275 12.60 -55.47 8.68
C VAL A 275 11.09 -55.71 8.73
N LEU A 276 10.42 -55.62 7.58
CA LEU A 276 9.00 -55.91 7.42
C LEU A 276 8.71 -57.39 7.68
N THR A 277 7.69 -57.69 8.48
CA THR A 277 7.28 -59.06 8.79
C THR A 277 6.35 -59.63 7.70
N GLN A 278 6.27 -60.97 7.59
CA GLN A 278 5.54 -61.65 6.51
C GLN A 278 4.03 -61.32 6.50
N GLU A 279 3.43 -61.08 7.66
CA GLU A 279 2.00 -60.75 7.79
C GLU A 279 1.67 -59.37 7.20
N GLU A 280 2.55 -58.38 7.38
CA GLU A 280 2.37 -57.01 6.87
C GLU A 280 2.49 -56.92 5.34
N LEU A 281 3.20 -57.85 4.72
CA LEU A 281 3.36 -57.94 3.27
C LEU A 281 2.16 -58.63 2.60
N GLU A 282 1.47 -59.53 3.30
CA GLU A 282 0.28 -60.20 2.77
C GLU A 282 -0.94 -59.27 2.69
N GLU A 283 -1.05 -58.27 3.56
CA GLU A 283 -2.14 -57.29 3.55
C GLU A 283 -2.03 -56.27 2.40
N LYS A 284 -0.81 -55.99 1.91
CA LYS A 284 -0.57 -54.97 0.88
C LYS A 284 -1.06 -55.37 -0.50
N THR A 285 -1.44 -54.40 -1.30
CA THR A 285 -1.92 -54.64 -2.67
C THR A 285 -0.75 -54.92 -3.63
N LEU A 286 -1.03 -55.58 -4.76
CA LEU A 286 0.02 -55.93 -5.75
C LEU A 286 0.82 -54.71 -6.28
N PRO A 287 0.21 -53.53 -6.53
CA PRO A 287 0.96 -52.33 -6.93
C PRO A 287 1.93 -51.86 -5.85
N GLU A 288 1.48 -51.83 -4.59
CA GLU A 288 2.30 -51.41 -3.43
C GLU A 288 3.49 -52.35 -3.22
N LEU A 289 3.28 -53.66 -3.40
CA LEU A 289 4.37 -54.64 -3.31
C LEU A 289 5.41 -54.47 -4.43
N LYS A 290 4.98 -54.09 -5.64
CA LYS A 290 5.91 -53.78 -6.75
C LYS A 290 6.69 -52.50 -6.49
N GLU A 291 6.08 -51.51 -5.85
CA GLU A 291 6.74 -50.26 -5.49
C GLU A 291 7.78 -50.48 -4.38
N ILE A 292 7.45 -51.30 -3.38
CA ILE A 292 8.39 -51.72 -2.33
C ILE A 292 9.58 -52.50 -2.93
N ALA A 293 9.34 -53.44 -3.84
CA ALA A 293 10.41 -54.17 -4.53
C ALA A 293 11.32 -53.25 -5.37
N ARG A 294 10.74 -52.19 -5.98
CA ARG A 294 11.48 -51.17 -6.73
C ARG A 294 12.34 -50.30 -5.82
N LEU A 295 11.83 -49.93 -4.65
CA LEU A 295 12.56 -49.16 -3.63
C LEU A 295 13.73 -49.96 -3.05
N LYS A 296 13.54 -51.26 -2.80
CA LYS A 296 14.61 -52.21 -2.43
C LYS A 296 15.58 -52.56 -3.58
N LYS A 297 15.39 -52.03 -4.79
CA LYS A 297 16.22 -52.29 -5.99
C LYS A 297 16.30 -53.77 -6.40
N LEU A 298 15.26 -54.56 -6.14
CA LEU A 298 15.18 -55.95 -6.60
C LEU A 298 14.88 -56.00 -8.11
N THR A 299 15.27 -57.06 -8.81
CA THR A 299 15.06 -57.19 -10.27
C THR A 299 14.23 -58.43 -10.60
N GLY A 300 13.40 -58.37 -11.66
CA GLY A 300 12.63 -59.53 -12.15
C GLY A 300 11.19 -59.66 -11.61
N PHE A 301 10.73 -58.71 -10.79
CA PHE A 301 9.41 -58.77 -10.13
C PHE A 301 8.22 -58.29 -11.01
N SER A 302 8.47 -57.81 -12.23
CA SER A 302 7.46 -57.16 -13.08
C SER A 302 6.31 -58.11 -13.49
N THR A 303 6.63 -59.38 -13.73
CA THR A 303 5.70 -60.44 -14.14
C THR A 303 5.28 -61.40 -13.01
N MET A 304 5.86 -61.23 -11.82
CA MET A 304 5.61 -62.12 -10.66
C MET A 304 4.24 -61.89 -10.03
N LYS A 305 3.68 -62.95 -9.45
CA LYS A 305 2.42 -62.90 -8.69
C LYS A 305 2.67 -62.39 -7.27
N LYS A 306 1.60 -61.93 -6.61
CA LYS A 306 1.66 -61.32 -5.26
C LYS A 306 2.53 -62.10 -4.27
N LYS A 307 2.33 -63.41 -4.15
CA LYS A 307 3.09 -64.28 -3.23
C LYS A 307 4.58 -64.37 -3.56
N GLU A 308 4.94 -64.47 -4.84
CA GLU A 308 6.33 -64.55 -5.30
C GLU A 308 7.10 -63.25 -5.03
N ILE A 309 6.43 -62.09 -5.14
CA ILE A 309 7.02 -60.78 -4.82
C ILE A 309 7.26 -60.65 -3.32
N ILE A 310 6.34 -61.15 -2.48
CA ILE A 310 6.51 -61.17 -1.02
C ILE A 310 7.72 -62.02 -0.63
N ASP A 311 7.84 -63.24 -1.17
CA ASP A 311 8.98 -64.12 -0.91
C ASP A 311 10.31 -63.50 -1.39
N LEU A 312 10.30 -62.77 -2.52
CA LEU A 312 11.47 -62.06 -3.03
C LEU A 312 11.94 -60.93 -2.10
N ILE A 313 10.99 -60.22 -1.49
CA ILE A 313 11.22 -59.09 -0.56
C ILE A 313 11.69 -59.55 0.82
N ILE A 314 11.29 -60.75 1.26
CA ILE A 314 11.70 -61.31 2.56
C ILE A 314 13.12 -61.87 2.49
N ASN A 315 13.49 -62.49 1.36
CA ASN A 315 14.78 -63.16 1.20
C ASN A 315 15.94 -62.20 0.80
N ASN A 316 15.67 -60.92 0.56
CA ASN A 316 16.65 -59.90 0.18
C ASN A 316 16.40 -58.55 0.87
#